data_AF-A0A972K8Z7-F1
#
_entry.id   AF-A0A972K8Z7-F1
#
_cell.length_a   1.000
_cell.length_b   1.000
_cell.length_c   1.000
_cell.angle_alpha   90.00
_cell.angle_beta   90.00
_cell.angle_gamma   90.00
#
_symmetry.space_group_name_H-M   'P 1'
#
loop_
_entity.id
_entity.type
_entity.pdbx_description
1 polymer ?
#
loop_
_entity_poly.entity_id
_entity_poly.type
_entity_poly.pdbx_seq_one_letter_code
_entity_poly.pdbx_strand_id
1 'polypeptide(L)'
;MAKGAKKSAKRYARMLFNLTGAEKAEETIDILTQLAEIIEENKEVKNFFYSPLVNPEERSKAIEAVAEKFGFSDDLKKFIIYISNIKAIDALRDIIRHYTNIYYERQRKTKATVITPVKFNGKYEERLVEALRKLTQREVELEYIHDPELLGGIVVKVGSTMYDSSLRGQLNLLKEQLSR
;
A
#
# COMPACT_ATOMS: atom_id res chain seq x y z
N MET A 1 -19.41 -16.10 -2.17
CA MET A 1 -18.97 -15.55 -3.49
C MET A 1 -17.62 -14.78 -3.44
N ALA A 2 -16.86 -14.81 -2.33
CA ALA A 2 -15.72 -13.91 -2.08
C ALA A 2 -14.35 -14.29 -2.69
N LYS A 3 -14.18 -15.49 -3.27
CA LYS A 3 -12.87 -15.94 -3.82
C LYS A 3 -12.59 -15.44 -5.25
N GLY A 4 -13.63 -15.11 -6.03
CA GLY A 4 -13.50 -14.60 -7.40
C GLY A 4 -13.04 -13.15 -7.47
N ALA A 5 -13.62 -12.28 -6.63
CA ALA A 5 -13.35 -10.84 -6.60
C ALA A 5 -11.90 -10.50 -6.18
N LYS A 6 -11.30 -11.25 -5.24
CA LYS A 6 -9.91 -11.03 -4.81
C LYS A 6 -8.89 -11.38 -5.90
N LYS A 7 -9.16 -12.40 -6.72
CA LYS A 7 -8.26 -12.80 -7.82
C LYS A 7 -8.33 -11.82 -8.99
N SER A 8 -9.50 -11.23 -9.24
CA SER A 8 -9.67 -10.20 -10.26
C SER A 8 -9.07 -8.86 -9.84
N ALA A 9 -9.21 -8.45 -8.57
CA ALA A 9 -8.62 -7.22 -8.04
C ALA A 9 -7.10 -7.13 -8.25
N LYS A 10 -6.35 -8.20 -7.97
CA LYS A 10 -4.89 -8.25 -8.22
C LYS A 10 -4.53 -8.08 -9.71
N ARG A 11 -5.36 -8.61 -10.62
CA ARG A 11 -5.16 -8.45 -12.07
C ARG A 11 -5.42 -7.01 -12.51
N TYR A 12 -6.48 -6.40 -12.03
CA TYR A 12 -6.80 -5.00 -12.34
C TYR A 12 -5.77 -4.04 -11.75
N ALA A 13 -5.27 -4.28 -10.54
CA ALA A 13 -4.19 -3.50 -9.94
C ALA A 13 -2.92 -3.53 -10.79
N ARG A 14 -2.52 -4.69 -11.32
CA ARG A 14 -1.39 -4.80 -12.26
C ARG A 14 -1.65 -4.05 -13.57
N MET A 15 -2.87 -4.14 -14.10
CA MET A 15 -3.24 -3.43 -15.31
C MET A 15 -3.14 -1.92 -15.11
N LEU A 16 -3.71 -1.39 -14.02
CA LEU A 16 -3.61 0.01 -13.66
C LEU A 16 -2.14 0.44 -13.51
N PHE A 17 -1.33 -0.35 -12.80
CA PHE A 17 0.10 -0.05 -12.61
C PHE A 17 0.88 0.01 -13.92
N ASN A 18 0.57 -0.88 -14.86
CA ASN A 18 1.17 -0.86 -16.20
C ASN A 18 0.73 0.35 -17.03
N LEU A 19 -0.45 0.93 -16.76
CA LEU A 19 -0.97 2.10 -17.46
C LEU A 19 -0.42 3.41 -16.89
N THR A 20 -0.42 3.57 -15.56
CA THR A 20 -0.01 4.83 -14.90
C THR A 20 1.50 4.92 -14.69
N GLY A 21 2.19 3.78 -14.65
CA GLY A 21 3.60 3.70 -14.28
C GLY A 21 3.86 3.97 -12.79
N ALA A 22 5.14 3.91 -12.40
CA ALA A 22 5.57 4.13 -11.02
C ALA A 22 5.65 5.61 -10.64
N GLU A 23 5.94 6.50 -11.60
CA GLU A 23 6.12 7.94 -11.34
C GLU A 23 4.86 8.61 -10.83
N LYS A 24 3.69 8.19 -11.32
CA LYS A 24 2.38 8.75 -10.94
C LYS A 24 1.63 7.90 -9.91
N ALA A 25 2.29 6.93 -9.30
CA ALA A 25 1.61 5.94 -8.48
C ALA A 25 1.10 6.51 -7.15
N GLU A 26 1.84 7.40 -6.50
CA GLU A 26 1.39 8.08 -5.27
C GLU A 26 0.17 8.94 -5.52
N GLU A 27 0.23 9.80 -6.55
CA GLU A 27 -0.89 10.62 -6.99
C GLU A 27 -2.11 9.77 -7.34
N THR A 28 -1.90 8.67 -8.08
CA THR A 28 -2.98 7.73 -8.43
C THR A 28 -3.60 7.08 -7.19
N ILE A 29 -2.80 6.72 -6.18
CA ILE A 29 -3.29 6.11 -4.93
C ILE A 29 -4.15 7.10 -4.16
N ASP A 30 -3.69 8.34 -4.02
CA ASP A 30 -4.42 9.38 -3.28
C ASP A 30 -5.78 9.67 -3.95
N ILE A 31 -5.77 9.93 -5.25
CA ILE A 31 -6.97 10.16 -6.04
C ILE A 31 -7.97 8.99 -5.94
N LEU A 32 -7.49 7.75 -6.07
CA LEU A 32 -8.36 6.58 -5.98
C LEU A 32 -8.91 6.36 -4.56
N THR A 33 -8.16 6.74 -3.53
CA THR A 33 -8.60 6.65 -2.15
C THR A 33 -9.73 7.64 -1.89
N GLN A 34 -9.58 8.90 -2.31
CA GLN A 34 -10.64 9.91 -2.23
C GLN A 34 -11.89 9.47 -3.01
N LEU A 35 -11.72 8.90 -4.20
CA LEU A 35 -12.84 8.36 -4.97
C LEU A 35 -13.57 7.23 -4.23
N ALA A 36 -12.82 6.32 -3.61
CA ALA A 36 -13.40 5.21 -2.84
C ALA A 36 -14.19 5.72 -1.62
N GLU A 37 -13.69 6.74 -0.93
CA GLU A 37 -14.38 7.39 0.19
C GLU A 37 -15.71 8.02 -0.24
N ILE A 38 -15.72 8.78 -1.34
CA ILE A 38 -16.92 9.42 -1.88
C ILE A 38 -17.99 8.38 -2.26
N ILE A 39 -17.59 7.26 -2.85
CA ILE A 39 -18.50 6.16 -3.21
C ILE A 39 -19.11 5.51 -1.96
N GLU A 40 -18.38 5.49 -0.83
CA GLU A 40 -18.87 4.92 0.43
C GLU A 40 -19.77 5.86 1.20
N GLU A 41 -19.42 7.14 1.25
CA GLU A 41 -20.19 8.16 1.96
C GLU A 41 -21.52 8.45 1.26
N ASN A 42 -21.55 8.39 -0.07
CA ASN A 42 -22.73 8.73 -0.85
C ASN A 42 -23.44 7.49 -1.43
N LYS A 43 -24.58 7.14 -0.82
CA LYS A 43 -25.42 6.02 -1.26
C LYS A 43 -25.97 6.20 -2.68
N GLU A 44 -26.21 7.42 -3.14
CA GLU A 44 -26.69 7.68 -4.51
C GLU A 44 -25.59 7.39 -5.52
N VAL A 45 -24.35 7.80 -5.23
CA VAL A 45 -23.17 7.50 -6.06
C VAL A 45 -22.93 6.00 -6.11
N LYS A 46 -23.03 5.32 -4.96
CA LYS A 46 -22.98 3.86 -4.92
C LYS A 46 -24.08 3.25 -5.78
N ASN A 47 -25.33 3.65 -5.61
CA ASN A 47 -26.43 3.10 -6.42
C ASN A 47 -26.25 3.39 -7.92
N PHE A 48 -25.69 4.54 -8.29
CA PHE A 48 -25.39 4.89 -9.68
C PHE A 48 -24.40 3.93 -10.33
N PHE A 49 -23.32 3.57 -9.63
CA PHE A 49 -22.34 2.63 -10.16
C PHE A 49 -22.84 1.17 -10.20
N TYR A 50 -23.79 0.81 -9.35
CA TYR A 50 -24.30 -0.56 -9.22
C TYR A 50 -25.58 -0.79 -10.02
N SER A 51 -26.32 0.28 -10.35
CA SER A 51 -27.60 0.19 -11.02
C SER A 51 -27.43 -0.33 -12.45
N PRO A 52 -28.10 -1.45 -12.80
CA PRO A 52 -28.12 -1.96 -14.18
C PRO A 52 -28.93 -1.07 -15.13
N LEU A 53 -29.69 -0.10 -14.60
CA LEU A 53 -30.53 0.82 -15.38
C LEU A 53 -29.75 2.03 -15.91
N VAL A 54 -28.54 2.27 -15.40
CA VAL A 54 -27.66 3.35 -15.88
C VAL A 54 -26.95 2.89 -17.14
N ASN A 55 -27.18 3.61 -18.24
CA ASN A 55 -26.54 3.34 -19.52
C ASN A 55 -25.00 3.55 -19.42
N PRO A 56 -24.16 2.68 -20.00
CA PRO A 56 -22.71 2.88 -20.07
C PRO A 56 -22.25 4.29 -20.49
N GLU A 57 -22.99 4.97 -21.38
CA GLU A 57 -22.68 6.34 -21.80
C GLU A 57 -22.87 7.37 -20.67
N GLU A 58 -23.97 7.28 -19.92
CA GLU A 58 -24.22 8.16 -18.76
C GLU A 58 -23.18 7.93 -17.67
N ARG A 59 -22.80 6.67 -17.47
CA ARG A 59 -21.75 6.30 -16.51
C ARG A 59 -20.39 6.87 -16.91
N SER A 60 -20.07 6.82 -18.20
CA SER A 60 -18.83 7.41 -18.72
C SER A 60 -18.80 8.92 -18.53
N LYS A 61 -19.91 9.62 -18.84
CA LYS A 61 -20.03 11.08 -18.62
C LYS A 61 -19.89 11.48 -17.15
N ALA A 62 -20.46 10.69 -16.24
CA ALA A 62 -20.31 10.94 -14.80
C ALA A 62 -18.85 10.77 -14.35
N ILE A 63 -18.17 9.71 -14.81
CA ILE A 63 -16.75 9.50 -14.52
C ILE A 63 -15.89 10.61 -15.13
N GLU A 64 -16.26 11.13 -16.30
CA GLU A 64 -15.61 12.29 -16.91
C GLU A 64 -15.72 13.55 -16.07
N ALA A 65 -16.92 13.87 -15.59
CA ALA A 65 -17.12 15.03 -14.73
C ALA A 65 -16.35 14.91 -13.40
N VAL A 66 -16.23 13.70 -12.86
CA VAL A 66 -15.40 13.43 -11.68
C VAL A 66 -13.91 13.55 -12.03
N ALA A 67 -13.49 13.00 -13.17
CA ALA A 67 -12.10 13.07 -13.63
C ALA A 67 -11.62 14.51 -13.80
N GLU A 68 -12.46 15.39 -14.34
CA GLU A 68 -12.14 16.81 -14.48
C GLU A 68 -12.02 17.54 -13.14
N LYS A 69 -12.85 17.20 -12.16
CA LYS A 69 -12.79 17.80 -10.81
C LYS A 69 -11.57 17.37 -10.00
N PHE A 70 -11.16 16.11 -10.13
CA PHE A 70 -10.07 15.53 -9.35
C PHE A 70 -8.74 15.47 -10.12
N GLY A 71 -8.70 15.97 -11.37
CA GLY A 71 -7.48 16.00 -12.17
C GLY A 71 -6.97 14.62 -12.59
N PHE A 72 -7.86 13.68 -12.92
CA PHE A 72 -7.43 12.33 -13.31
C PHE A 72 -6.57 12.37 -14.58
N SER A 73 -5.56 11.52 -14.63
CA SER A 73 -4.87 11.22 -15.89
C SER A 73 -5.82 10.48 -16.86
N ASP A 74 -5.58 10.63 -18.17
CA ASP A 74 -6.34 9.93 -19.21
C ASP A 74 -6.36 8.41 -19.01
N ASP A 75 -5.24 7.86 -18.53
CA ASP A 75 -5.09 6.42 -18.26
C ASP A 75 -5.94 5.98 -17.07
N LEU A 76 -5.97 6.80 -16.01
CA LEU A 76 -6.81 6.55 -14.83
C LEU A 76 -8.29 6.63 -15.19
N LYS A 77 -8.69 7.64 -15.97
CA LYS A 77 -10.06 7.81 -16.49
C LYS A 77 -10.50 6.57 -17.29
N LYS A 78 -9.70 6.13 -18.26
CA LYS A 78 -10.00 4.92 -19.06
C LYS A 78 -10.12 3.68 -18.18
N PHE A 79 -9.25 3.54 -17.18
CA PHE A 79 -9.31 2.42 -16.24
C PHE A 79 -10.59 2.43 -15.41
N ILE A 80 -10.99 3.58 -14.87
CA ILE A 80 -12.20 3.71 -14.04
C ILE A 80 -13.45 3.42 -14.88
N ILE A 81 -13.53 3.92 -16.11
CA ILE A 81 -14.61 3.57 -17.05
C ILE A 81 -14.64 2.06 -17.31
N TYR A 82 -13.48 1.45 -17.55
CA TYR A 82 -13.38 0.00 -17.78
C TYR A 82 -13.89 -0.82 -16.59
N ILE A 83 -13.39 -0.58 -15.38
CA ILE A 83 -13.81 -1.33 -14.17
C ILE A 83 -15.29 -1.11 -13.85
N SER A 84 -15.81 0.07 -14.20
CA SER A 84 -17.20 0.45 -14.02
C SER A 84 -18.13 -0.28 -15.00
N ASN A 85 -17.70 -0.47 -16.25
CA ASN A 85 -18.44 -1.24 -17.26
C ASN A 85 -18.53 -2.73 -16.92
N ILE A 86 -17.47 -3.30 -16.34
CA ILE A 86 -17.46 -4.71 -15.90
C ILE A 86 -18.05 -4.91 -14.49
N LYS A 87 -18.64 -3.87 -13.89
CA LYS A 87 -19.23 -3.90 -12.54
C LYS A 87 -18.24 -4.36 -11.45
N ALA A 88 -16.97 -4.02 -11.59
CA ALA A 88 -15.91 -4.35 -10.64
C ALA A 88 -15.56 -3.19 -9.70
N ILE A 89 -16.41 -2.16 -9.62
CA ILE A 89 -16.19 -0.99 -8.76
C ILE A 89 -16.12 -1.37 -7.26
N ASP A 90 -16.81 -2.43 -6.85
CA ASP A 90 -16.80 -2.95 -5.46
C ASP A 90 -15.41 -3.40 -5.03
N ALA A 91 -14.60 -3.84 -6.01
CA ALA A 91 -13.24 -4.28 -5.79
C ALA A 91 -12.26 -3.10 -5.73
N LEU A 92 -12.70 -1.84 -5.85
CA LEU A 92 -11.83 -0.67 -5.92
C LEU A 92 -10.87 -0.58 -4.72
N ARG A 93 -11.36 -0.77 -3.48
CA ARG A 93 -10.50 -0.81 -2.29
C ARG A 93 -9.45 -1.92 -2.33
N ASP A 94 -9.83 -3.11 -2.78
CA ASP A 94 -8.90 -4.22 -2.95
C ASP A 94 -7.89 -3.95 -4.07
N ILE A 95 -8.31 -3.28 -5.15
CA ILE A 95 -7.45 -2.84 -6.26
C ILE A 95 -6.42 -1.83 -5.77
N ILE A 96 -6.85 -0.79 -5.02
CA ILE A 96 -5.96 0.22 -4.41
C ILE A 96 -4.91 -0.48 -3.55
N ARG A 97 -5.33 -1.35 -2.61
CA ARG A 97 -4.40 -2.10 -1.76
C ARG A 97 -3.38 -2.91 -2.57
N HIS A 98 -3.82 -3.61 -3.61
CA HIS A 98 -2.91 -4.38 -4.46
C HIS A 98 -2.00 -3.49 -5.31
N TYR A 99 -2.48 -2.35 -5.77
CA TYR A 99 -1.72 -1.39 -6.55
C TYR A 99 -0.60 -0.76 -5.69
N THR A 100 -0.93 -0.33 -4.48
CA THR A 100 0.04 0.16 -3.49
C THR A 100 1.11 -0.88 -3.19
N ASN A 101 0.74 -2.15 -3.04
CA ASN A 101 1.72 -3.22 -2.84
C ASN A 101 2.64 -3.39 -4.06
N ILE A 102 2.09 -3.36 -5.28
CA ILE A 102 2.89 -3.44 -6.52
C ILE A 102 3.84 -2.25 -6.64
N TYR A 103 3.38 -1.05 -6.27
CA TYR A 103 4.19 0.14 -6.27
C TYR A 103 5.41 0.01 -5.35
N TYR A 104 5.20 -0.42 -4.10
CA TYR A 104 6.30 -0.65 -3.16
C TYR A 104 7.24 -1.77 -3.63
N GLU A 105 6.71 -2.87 -4.18
CA GLU A 105 7.53 -3.94 -4.77
C GLU A 105 8.41 -3.42 -5.94
N ARG A 106 7.86 -2.56 -6.79
CA ARG A 106 8.50 -2.04 -8.02
C ARG A 106 9.50 -0.94 -7.76
N GLN A 107 9.22 -0.06 -6.80
CA GLN A 107 10.19 0.92 -6.30
C GLN A 107 11.43 0.26 -5.68
N ARG A 108 11.42 -1.08 -5.47
CA ARG A 108 12.42 -1.77 -4.65
C ARG A 108 12.56 -1.08 -3.29
N LYS A 109 11.50 -0.40 -2.83
CA LYS A 109 11.45 0.27 -1.53
C LYS A 109 10.80 -0.69 -0.55
N THR A 110 11.60 -1.22 0.36
CA THR A 110 11.05 -2.02 1.46
C THR A 110 10.90 -1.13 2.67
N LYS A 111 9.68 -1.02 3.20
CA LYS A 111 9.48 -0.41 4.53
C LYS A 111 10.18 -1.27 5.55
N ALA A 112 11.17 -0.69 6.23
CA ALA A 112 11.79 -1.28 7.38
C ALA A 112 11.37 -0.50 8.61
N THR A 113 10.54 -1.11 9.45
CA THR A 113 10.17 -0.54 10.73
C THR A 113 11.31 -0.84 11.71
N VAL A 114 11.96 0.20 12.22
CA VAL A 114 13.01 0.09 13.23
C VAL A 114 12.42 0.48 14.57
N ILE A 115 12.33 -0.50 15.47
CA ILE A 115 11.92 -0.28 16.85
C ILE A 115 13.19 -0.13 17.69
N THR A 116 13.35 1.03 18.32
CA THR A 116 14.53 1.37 19.11
C THR A 116 14.13 2.11 20.39
N PRO A 117 14.81 1.84 21.53
CA PRO A 117 14.58 2.56 22.78
C PRO A 117 15.28 3.92 22.84
N VAL A 118 16.11 4.24 21.84
CA VAL A 118 16.88 5.50 21.76
C VAL A 118 16.73 6.12 20.38
N LYS A 119 16.55 7.46 20.35
CA LYS A 119 16.69 8.23 19.11
C LYS A 119 18.11 8.08 18.57
N PHE A 120 18.24 7.68 17.30
CA PHE A 120 19.53 7.64 16.64
C PHE A 120 20.06 9.05 16.41
N ASN A 121 21.37 9.24 16.61
CA ASN A 121 22.09 10.37 16.02
C ASN A 121 22.28 10.06 14.52
N GLY A 122 22.13 11.05 13.62
CA GLY A 122 22.09 10.85 12.16
C GLY A 122 23.20 9.96 11.56
N LYS A 123 24.40 9.91 12.17
CA LYS A 123 25.49 9.00 11.76
C LYS A 123 25.16 7.50 11.88
N TYR A 124 24.33 7.11 12.86
CA TYR A 124 23.93 5.72 13.05
C TYR A 124 22.77 5.33 12.13
N GLU A 125 21.90 6.28 11.82
CA GLU A 125 20.82 6.15 10.85
C GLU A 125 21.38 5.91 9.45
N GLU A 126 22.34 6.71 8.99
CA GLU A 126 23.00 6.49 7.69
C GLU A 126 23.66 5.11 7.59
N ARG A 127 24.37 4.69 8.65
CA ARG A 127 25.00 3.35 8.70
C ARG A 127 23.97 2.22 8.69
N LEU A 128 22.82 2.41 9.35
CA LEU A 128 21.75 1.42 9.38
C LEU A 128 21.05 1.32 8.01
N VAL A 129 20.76 2.46 7.37
CA VAL A 129 20.26 2.51 5.99
C VAL A 129 21.23 1.80 5.07
N GLU A 130 22.53 2.07 5.17
CA GLU A 130 23.54 1.46 4.30
C GLU A 130 23.66 -0.06 4.52
N ALA A 131 23.63 -0.51 5.77
CA ALA A 131 23.64 -1.93 6.12
C ALA A 131 22.37 -2.65 5.63
N LEU A 132 21.18 -2.06 5.84
CA LEU A 132 19.92 -2.62 5.37
C LEU A 132 19.81 -2.60 3.84
N ARG A 133 20.35 -1.57 3.18
CA ARG A 133 20.45 -1.50 1.71
C ARG A 133 21.37 -2.60 1.17
N LYS A 134 22.51 -2.87 1.83
CA LYS A 134 23.41 -3.98 1.46
C LYS A 134 22.78 -5.35 1.67
N LEU A 135 22.05 -5.54 2.77
CA LEU A 135 21.38 -6.81 3.10
C LEU A 135 20.18 -7.10 2.20
N THR A 136 19.37 -6.08 1.90
CA THR A 136 18.12 -6.24 1.14
C THR A 136 18.28 -6.00 -0.36
N GLN A 137 19.41 -5.44 -0.80
CA GLN A 137 19.66 -4.95 -2.18
C GLN A 137 18.55 -4.03 -2.71
N ARG A 138 17.86 -3.35 -1.79
CA ARG A 138 16.65 -2.56 -2.00
C ARG A 138 16.83 -1.22 -1.30
N GLU A 139 16.17 -0.18 -1.81
CA GLU A 139 16.06 1.06 -1.04
C GLU A 139 15.16 0.79 0.16
N VAL A 140 15.53 1.30 1.32
CA VAL A 140 14.83 1.01 2.56
C VAL A 140 14.32 2.33 3.11
N GLU A 141 13.01 2.45 3.18
CA GLU A 141 12.35 3.58 3.84
C GLU A 141 12.20 3.20 5.32
N LEU A 142 12.89 3.93 6.19
CA LEU A 142 12.91 3.65 7.62
C LEU A 142 11.76 4.35 8.32
N GLU A 143 10.93 3.55 8.98
CA GLU A 143 9.91 4.05 9.88
C GLU A 143 10.36 3.79 11.32
N TYR A 144 10.57 4.85 12.08
CA TYR A 144 11.06 4.74 13.45
C TYR A 144 9.91 4.68 14.44
N ILE A 145 9.86 3.59 15.21
CA ILE A 145 8.97 3.47 16.36
C ILE A 145 9.83 3.54 17.62
N HIS A 146 9.58 4.57 18.43
CA HIS A 146 10.24 4.72 19.72
C HIS A 146 9.51 3.88 20.77
N ASP A 147 10.14 2.81 21.22
CA ASP A 147 9.60 1.93 22.25
C ASP A 147 10.57 1.87 23.44
N PRO A 148 10.27 2.58 24.54
CA PRO A 148 11.11 2.59 25.73
C PRO A 148 11.07 1.28 26.54
N GLU A 149 10.19 0.31 26.22
CA GLU A 149 10.18 -1.01 26.86
C GLU A 149 11.30 -1.94 26.35
N LEU A 150 12.00 -1.55 25.27
CA LEU A 150 13.21 -2.21 24.82
C LEU A 150 14.37 -1.85 25.75
N LEU A 151 14.83 -2.82 26.55
CA LEU A 151 15.99 -2.67 27.44
C LEU A 151 17.32 -2.39 26.70
N GLY A 152 17.34 -2.59 25.37
CA GLY A 152 18.43 -2.24 24.46
C GLY A 152 18.45 -3.12 23.20
N GLY A 153 19.12 -2.65 22.15
CA GLY A 153 19.19 -3.30 20.83
C GLY A 153 18.17 -2.74 19.82
N ILE A 154 18.15 -3.33 18.61
CA ILE A 154 17.27 -2.90 17.51
C ILE A 154 16.40 -4.07 17.06
N VAL A 155 15.12 -3.79 16.79
CA VAL A 155 14.25 -4.72 16.07
C VAL A 155 13.94 -4.10 14.72
N VAL A 156 14.38 -4.74 13.64
CA VAL A 156 14.13 -4.26 12.28
C VAL A 156 13.16 -5.22 11.59
N LYS A 157 11.97 -4.73 11.28
CA LYS A 157 10.96 -5.48 10.52
C LYS A 157 10.99 -5.04 9.07
N VAL A 158 11.50 -5.91 8.20
CA VAL A 158 11.63 -5.69 6.76
C VAL A 158 10.58 -6.54 6.04
N GLY A 159 9.42 -5.96 5.70
CA GLY A 159 8.31 -6.71 5.09
C GLY A 159 7.80 -7.84 5.98
N SER A 160 8.08 -9.10 5.61
CA SER A 160 7.74 -10.31 6.37
C SER A 160 8.87 -10.86 7.25
N THR A 161 10.08 -10.29 7.14
CA THR A 161 11.26 -10.77 7.87
C THR A 161 11.53 -9.87 9.06
N MET A 162 11.53 -10.46 10.25
CA MET A 162 11.89 -9.76 11.48
C MET A 162 13.34 -10.08 11.83
N TYR A 163 14.17 -9.04 11.90
CA TYR A 163 15.54 -9.10 12.40
C TYR A 163 15.53 -8.54 13.81
N ASP A 164 15.48 -9.42 14.79
CA ASP A 164 15.50 -9.07 16.20
C ASP A 164 16.94 -9.17 16.72
N SER A 165 17.56 -8.03 17.02
CA SER A 165 18.83 -7.96 17.75
C SER A 165 18.63 -7.33 19.15
N SER A 166 17.42 -7.41 19.70
CA SER A 166 17.12 -6.88 21.03
C SER A 166 17.80 -7.70 22.11
N LEU A 167 18.31 -7.00 23.13
CA LEU A 167 18.87 -7.62 24.34
C LEU A 167 17.80 -8.45 25.07
N ARG A 168 16.53 -8.06 24.96
CA ARG A 168 15.39 -8.81 25.51
C ARG A 168 15.25 -10.18 24.83
N GLY A 169 15.39 -10.25 23.52
CA GLY A 169 15.39 -11.51 22.76
C GLY A 169 16.55 -12.43 23.17
N GLN A 170 17.76 -11.89 23.31
CA GLN A 170 18.94 -12.66 23.75
C GLN A 170 18.81 -13.17 25.19
N LEU A 171 18.30 -12.34 26.10
CA LEU A 171 18.07 -12.73 27.50
C LEU A 171 16.96 -13.78 27.63
N ASN A 172 15.89 -13.69 26.83
CA ASN A 172 14.84 -14.71 26.81
C ASN A 172 15.36 -16.06 26.28
N LEU A 173 16.16 -16.05 25.21
CA LEU A 173 16.80 -17.25 24.68
C LEU A 173 17.72 -17.92 25.71
N LEU A 174 18.52 -17.12 26.42
CA LEU A 174 19.37 -17.62 27.51
C LEU A 174 18.53 -18.19 28.67
N LYS A 175 17.43 -17.53 29.03
CA LYS A 175 16.53 -17.99 30.07
C LYS A 175 15.87 -19.32 29.69
N GLU A 176 15.44 -19.48 28.44
CA GLU A 176 14.91 -20.75 27.92
C GLU A 176 15.97 -21.85 27.93
N GLN A 177 17.22 -21.56 27.53
CA GLN A 177 18.32 -22.52 27.54
C GLN A 177 18.76 -22.95 28.95
N LEU A 178 18.66 -22.07 29.94
CA LEU A 178 18.99 -22.37 31.35
C LEU A 178 17.82 -23.01 32.12
N SER A 179 16.61 -22.96 31.57
CA SER A 179 15.40 -23.60 32.14
C SER A 179 15.15 -25.02 31.64
N ARG A 180 16.03 -25.55 30.78
CA ARG A 180 16.07 -26.94 30.31
C ARG A 180 17.13 -27.72 31.06
#